data_AF-A0A2D5GI82-F1
#
_entry.id   AF-A0A2D5GI82-F1
#
_cell.length_a   1.000
_cell.length_b   1.000
_cell.length_c   1.000
_cell.angle_alpha   90.00
_cell.angle_beta   90.00
_cell.angle_gamma   90.00
#
_symmetry.space_group_name_H-M   'P 1'
#
loop_
_entity.id
_entity.type
_entity.pdbx_description
1 polymer ?
#
loop_
_entity_poly.entity_id
_entity_poly.type
_entity_poly.pdbx_seq_one_letter_code
_entity_poly.pdbx_strand_id
1 'polypeptide(L)'
;MRDSALPKVKLGDELQLNIIELRKADRLHVCSESLQALITFFEHWQEEHIMANIDYEPVQQAMEKLKQLSADEETRRMAFVREKALRDEASLINDAIKRGEARGIKIGEVHGKAEMLTQLLSQRYGELPDWVNQKLSAATPEQLDSWSSNLFSAESLEQIFESH
;
A
#
# COMPACT_ATOMS: atom_id res chain seq x y z
N MET A 1 -34.98 4.34 25.84
CA MET A 1 -34.73 5.45 24.87
C MET A 1 -35.66 5.27 23.67
N ARG A 2 -36.06 6.30 22.91
CA ARG A 2 -36.92 6.13 21.70
C ARG A 2 -36.11 6.39 20.44
N ASP A 3 -36.33 5.58 19.42
CA ASP A 3 -35.69 5.78 18.12
C ASP A 3 -36.20 7.07 17.45
N SER A 4 -35.29 7.85 16.85
CA SER A 4 -35.61 9.14 16.25
C SER A 4 -36.34 9.02 14.90
N ALA A 5 -36.16 7.91 14.19
CA ALA A 5 -36.83 7.64 12.92
C ALA A 5 -38.13 6.84 13.09
N LEU A 6 -38.24 6.04 14.15
CA LEU A 6 -39.37 5.15 14.45
C LEU A 6 -39.84 5.34 15.90
N PRO A 7 -40.57 6.43 16.22
CA PRO A 7 -40.91 6.81 17.60
C PRO A 7 -41.86 5.85 18.35
N LYS A 8 -42.40 4.84 17.67
CA LYS A 8 -43.18 3.74 18.27
C LYS A 8 -42.30 2.61 18.83
N VAL A 9 -41.03 2.54 18.43
CA VAL A 9 -40.07 1.56 18.95
C VAL A 9 -39.50 2.10 20.27
N LYS A 10 -39.74 1.36 21.36
CA LYS A 10 -39.08 1.59 22.64
C LYS A 10 -37.81 0.74 22.68
N LEU A 11 -36.65 1.37 22.70
CA LEU A 11 -35.40 0.68 22.99
C LEU A 11 -35.38 0.39 24.49
N GLY A 12 -35.52 -0.89 24.85
CA GLY A 12 -35.27 -1.41 26.20
C GLY A 12 -33.78 -1.62 26.44
N ASP A 13 -33.42 -2.06 27.64
CA ASP A 13 -32.01 -2.33 28.01
C ASP A 13 -31.50 -3.67 27.45
N GLU A 14 -32.23 -4.24 26.48
CA GLU A 14 -31.96 -5.53 25.84
C GLU A 14 -30.60 -5.55 25.11
N LEU A 15 -30.09 -4.38 24.73
CA LEU A 15 -28.77 -4.17 24.10
C LEU A 15 -28.12 -2.88 24.63
N GLN A 16 -27.62 -2.91 25.87
CA GLN A 16 -26.79 -1.84 26.40
C GLN A 16 -25.29 -2.11 26.11
N LEU A 17 -24.65 -1.21 25.38
CA LEU A 17 -23.20 -1.20 25.20
C LEU A 17 -22.56 -0.19 26.16
N ASN A 18 -21.73 -0.68 27.08
CA ASN A 18 -20.95 0.18 27.97
C ASN A 18 -19.52 0.26 27.46
N ILE A 19 -19.04 1.48 27.19
CA ILE A 19 -17.66 1.73 26.76
C ILE A 19 -16.90 2.32 27.95
N ILE A 20 -15.77 1.69 28.29
CA ILE A 20 -14.92 2.09 29.41
C ILE A 20 -13.54 2.45 28.85
N GLU A 21 -13.06 3.66 29.15
CA GLU A 21 -11.69 4.06 28.85
C GLU A 21 -10.78 3.61 29.99
N LEU A 22 -10.00 2.55 29.75
CA LEU A 22 -9.23 1.85 30.77
C LEU A 22 -8.32 2.77 31.59
N ARG A 23 -7.44 3.56 30.95
CA ARG A 23 -6.58 4.55 31.65
C ARG A 23 -7.33 5.55 32.54
N LYS A 24 -8.53 5.97 32.16
CA LYS A 24 -9.34 6.88 33.00
C LYS A 24 -9.96 6.13 34.15
N ALA A 25 -10.51 4.95 33.89
CA ALA A 25 -11.16 4.12 34.90
C ALA A 25 -10.14 3.66 35.96
N ASP A 26 -8.95 3.26 35.52
CA ASP A 26 -7.82 2.90 36.36
C ASP A 26 -7.40 4.06 37.25
N ARG A 27 -7.20 5.27 36.71
CA ARG A 27 -6.88 6.45 37.54
C ARG A 27 -7.99 6.81 38.54
N LEU A 28 -9.26 6.73 38.14
CA LEU A 28 -10.39 7.22 38.92
C LEU A 28 -10.79 6.26 40.04
N HIS A 29 -10.58 4.96 39.90
CA HIS A 29 -10.95 3.92 40.88
C HIS A 29 -12.41 3.97 41.37
N VAL A 30 -13.32 4.56 40.57
CA VAL A 30 -14.76 4.66 40.89
C VAL A 30 -15.50 3.51 40.22
N CYS A 31 -15.24 2.28 40.63
CA CYS A 31 -15.95 1.11 40.14
C CYS A 31 -16.02 -0.02 41.17
N SER A 32 -16.79 -1.08 40.87
CA SER A 32 -16.87 -2.26 41.74
C SER A 32 -15.53 -3.01 41.79
N GLU A 33 -15.29 -3.76 42.86
CA GLU A 33 -14.05 -4.56 43.02
C GLU A 33 -13.81 -5.51 41.83
N SER A 34 -14.86 -6.14 41.31
CA SER A 34 -14.80 -7.01 40.12
C SER A 34 -14.39 -6.26 38.85
N LEU A 35 -14.91 -5.05 38.64
CA LEU A 35 -14.57 -4.24 37.47
C LEU A 35 -13.17 -3.65 37.61
N GLN A 36 -12.79 -3.25 38.83
CA GLN A 36 -11.44 -2.79 39.14
C GLN A 36 -10.41 -3.90 38.88
N ALA A 37 -10.67 -5.13 39.32
CA ALA A 37 -9.79 -6.26 39.07
C ALA A 37 -9.60 -6.53 37.55
N LEU A 38 -10.67 -6.41 36.75
CA LEU A 38 -10.60 -6.53 35.30
C LEU A 38 -9.85 -5.36 34.65
N ILE A 39 -10.08 -4.12 35.09
CA ILE A 39 -9.36 -2.94 34.60
C ILE A 39 -7.86 -3.08 34.90
N THR A 40 -7.52 -3.43 36.14
CA THR A 40 -6.14 -3.63 36.58
C THR A 40 -5.48 -4.77 35.80
N PHE A 41 -6.18 -5.87 35.55
CA PHE A 41 -5.70 -6.90 34.63
C PHE A 41 -5.39 -6.33 33.24
N PHE A 42 -6.32 -5.63 32.59
CA PHE A 42 -6.08 -5.13 31.22
C PHE A 42 -4.96 -4.09 31.12
N GLU A 43 -4.78 -3.21 32.11
CA GLU A 43 -3.73 -2.18 32.09
C GLU A 43 -2.37 -2.67 32.64
N HIS A 44 -2.38 -3.58 33.63
CA HIS A 44 -1.18 -3.94 34.39
C HIS A 44 -0.81 -5.44 34.33
N TRP A 45 -1.36 -6.24 33.41
CA TRP A 45 -1.10 -7.69 33.34
C TRP A 45 0.38 -8.11 33.24
N GLN A 46 1.27 -7.23 32.79
CA GLN A 46 2.72 -7.49 32.72
C GLN A 46 3.45 -7.20 34.03
N GLU A 47 2.79 -6.56 34.99
CA GLU A 47 3.35 -6.16 36.27
C GLU A 47 3.06 -7.23 37.33
N GLU A 48 3.96 -8.21 37.44
CA GLU A 48 3.79 -9.40 38.28
C GLU A 48 3.42 -9.08 39.74
N HIS A 49 4.01 -8.03 40.31
CA HIS A 49 3.75 -7.58 41.67
C HIS A 49 2.34 -6.98 41.87
N ILE A 50 1.73 -6.40 40.83
CA ILE A 50 0.35 -5.89 40.88
C ILE A 50 -0.61 -7.07 40.72
N MET A 51 -0.34 -7.95 39.76
CA MET A 51 -1.17 -9.12 39.48
C MET A 51 -1.21 -10.13 40.64
N ALA A 52 -0.13 -10.27 41.39
CA ALA A 52 -0.06 -11.16 42.56
C ALA A 52 -1.04 -10.79 43.68
N ASN A 53 -1.49 -9.53 43.72
CA ASN A 53 -2.39 -9.02 44.75
C ASN A 53 -3.87 -9.04 44.34
N ILE A 54 -4.20 -9.49 43.12
CA ILE A 54 -5.58 -9.55 42.65
C ILE A 54 -6.22 -10.89 43.09
N ASP A 55 -7.08 -10.82 44.10
CA ASP A 55 -7.89 -11.96 44.56
C ASP A 55 -9.25 -12.02 43.82
N TYR A 56 -9.19 -12.11 42.49
CA TYR A 56 -10.37 -12.26 41.65
C TYR A 56 -10.21 -13.44 40.68
N GLU A 57 -11.00 -14.49 40.90
CA GLU A 57 -10.84 -15.79 40.25
C GLU A 57 -10.88 -15.72 38.71
N PRO A 58 -11.78 -14.96 38.05
CA PRO A 58 -11.77 -14.84 36.59
C PRO A 58 -10.48 -14.23 36.03
N VAL A 59 -9.84 -13.33 36.76
CA VAL A 59 -8.54 -12.75 36.36
C VAL A 59 -7.43 -13.79 36.48
N GLN A 60 -7.45 -14.61 37.53
CA GLN A 60 -6.49 -15.72 37.69
C GLN A 60 -6.64 -16.76 36.57
N GLN A 61 -7.87 -17.14 36.21
CA GLN A 61 -8.13 -18.02 35.07
C GLN A 61 -7.65 -17.40 33.74
N ALA A 62 -7.90 -16.11 33.53
CA ALA A 62 -7.46 -15.40 32.34
C ALA A 62 -5.93 -15.34 32.25
N MET A 63 -5.24 -15.10 33.37
CA MET A 63 -3.78 -15.12 33.44
C MET A 63 -3.17 -16.49 33.13
N GLU A 64 -3.75 -17.57 33.67
CA GLU A 64 -3.30 -18.93 33.37
C GLU A 64 -3.46 -19.27 31.89
N LYS A 65 -4.60 -18.88 31.31
CA LYS A 65 -4.85 -19.03 29.87
C LYS A 65 -3.88 -18.20 29.02
N LEU A 66 -3.51 -16.99 29.46
CA LEU A 66 -2.50 -16.17 28.80
C LEU A 66 -1.11 -16.82 28.84
N LYS A 67 -0.70 -17.42 29.97
CA LYS A 67 0.57 -18.15 30.07
C LYS A 67 0.64 -19.31 29.08
N GLN A 68 -0.45 -20.08 28.97
CA GLN A 68 -0.56 -21.18 28.00
C GLN A 68 -0.51 -20.66 26.55
N LEU A 69 -1.23 -19.57 26.25
CA LEU A 69 -1.24 -18.96 24.91
C LEU A 69 0.08 -18.28 24.55
N SER A 70 0.85 -17.78 25.52
CA SER A 70 2.14 -17.11 25.32
C SER A 70 3.21 -18.10 24.85
N ALA A 71 3.17 -19.36 25.31
CA ALA A 71 3.99 -20.43 24.77
C ALA A 71 3.70 -20.71 23.27
N ASP A 72 2.44 -20.49 22.84
CA ASP A 72 2.01 -20.56 21.44
C ASP A 72 2.20 -19.23 20.67
N GLU A 73 2.49 -18.13 21.35
CA GLU A 73 2.58 -16.79 20.77
C GLU A 73 3.89 -16.59 20.00
N GLU A 74 5.00 -17.12 20.50
CA GLU A 74 6.28 -17.09 19.78
C GLU A 74 6.16 -17.84 18.44
N THR A 75 5.53 -19.02 18.45
CA THR A 75 5.25 -19.79 17.23
C THR A 75 4.33 -19.03 16.26
N ARG A 76 3.29 -18.37 16.76
CA ARG A 76 2.40 -17.52 15.95
C ARG A 76 3.11 -16.28 15.40
N ARG A 77 3.96 -15.63 16.20
CA ARG A 77 4.80 -14.50 15.76
C ARG A 77 5.77 -14.93 14.68
N MET A 78 6.41 -16.08 14.83
CA MET A 78 7.31 -16.64 13.80
C MET A 78 6.57 -16.98 12.50
N ALA A 79 5.36 -17.56 12.59
CA ALA A 79 4.52 -17.80 11.42
C ALA A 79 4.10 -16.50 10.73
N PHE A 80 3.69 -15.50 11.50
CA PHE A 80 3.32 -14.17 10.99
C PHE A 80 4.51 -13.44 10.34
N VAL A 81 5.69 -13.46 10.97
CA VAL A 81 6.92 -12.87 10.42
C VAL A 81 7.30 -13.55 9.11
N ARG A 82 7.22 -14.88 9.04
CA ARG A 82 7.47 -15.64 7.82
C ARG A 82 6.48 -15.30 6.72
N GLU A 83 5.18 -15.26 7.01
CA GLU A 83 4.15 -14.89 6.05
C GLU A 83 4.34 -13.45 5.54
N LYS A 84 4.67 -12.53 6.45
CA LYS A 84 4.99 -11.14 6.09
C LYS A 84 6.22 -11.06 5.18
N ALA A 85 7.31 -11.76 5.52
CA ALA A 85 8.52 -11.78 4.69
C ALA A 85 8.24 -12.31 3.27
N LEU A 86 7.44 -13.37 3.14
CA LEU A 86 7.03 -13.91 1.85
C LEU A 86 6.17 -12.91 1.05
N ARG A 87 5.25 -12.18 1.71
CA ARG A 87 4.43 -11.15 1.05
C ARG A 87 5.26 -9.94 0.62
N ASP A 88 6.21 -9.53 1.44
CA ASP A 88 7.12 -8.43 1.15
C ASP A 88 7.99 -8.79 -0.07
N GLU A 89 8.56 -10.00 -0.10
CA GLU A 89 9.33 -10.52 -1.25
C GLU A 89 8.48 -10.57 -2.53
N ALA A 90 7.26 -11.12 -2.47
CA ALA A 90 6.35 -11.17 -3.61
C ALA A 90 5.96 -9.77 -4.10
N SER A 91 5.78 -8.82 -3.18
CA SER A 91 5.47 -7.43 -3.53
C SER A 91 6.65 -6.75 -4.23
N LEU A 92 7.87 -6.96 -3.73
CA LEU A 92 9.08 -6.43 -4.36
C LEU A 92 9.29 -6.99 -5.78
N ILE A 93 9.07 -8.29 -5.97
CA ILE A 93 9.17 -8.93 -7.30
C ILE A 93 8.11 -8.34 -8.25
N ASN A 94 6.85 -8.25 -7.80
CA ASN A 94 5.78 -7.68 -8.62
C ASN A 94 6.04 -6.22 -9.00
N ASP A 95 6.54 -5.42 -8.08
CA ASP A 95 6.93 -4.04 -8.36
C ASP A 95 8.09 -3.95 -9.36
N ALA A 96 9.08 -4.84 -9.24
CA ALA A 96 10.19 -4.91 -10.18
C ALA A 96 9.71 -5.29 -11.59
N ILE A 97 8.82 -6.28 -11.71
CA ILE A 97 8.21 -6.70 -12.98
C ILE A 97 7.44 -5.53 -13.60
N LYS A 98 6.52 -4.90 -12.85
CA LYS A 98 5.73 -3.76 -13.34
C LYS A 98 6.60 -2.61 -13.84
N ARG A 99 7.68 -2.28 -13.11
CA ARG A 99 8.63 -1.24 -13.54
C ARG A 99 9.40 -1.67 -14.80
N GLY A 100 9.77 -2.94 -14.89
CA GLY A 100 10.41 -3.53 -16.06
C GLY A 100 9.53 -3.44 -17.30
N GLU A 101 8.28 -3.89 -17.20
CA GLU A 101 7.28 -3.81 -18.27
C GLU A 101 7.02 -2.37 -18.69
N ALA A 102 6.78 -1.46 -17.74
CA ALA A 102 6.54 -0.04 -18.05
C ALA A 102 7.73 0.61 -18.77
N ARG A 103 8.97 0.29 -18.37
CA ARG A 103 10.17 0.75 -19.08
C ARG A 103 10.28 0.13 -20.47
N GLY A 104 10.02 -1.17 -20.58
CA GLY A 104 10.05 -1.91 -21.85
C GLY A 104 9.07 -1.34 -22.87
N ILE A 105 7.83 -1.06 -22.44
CA ILE A 105 6.81 -0.43 -23.29
C ILE A 105 7.30 0.94 -23.78
N LYS A 106 7.77 1.83 -22.88
CA LYS A 106 8.26 3.16 -23.28
C LYS A 106 9.42 3.09 -24.26
N ILE A 107 10.40 2.22 -24.02
CA ILE A 107 11.53 2.03 -24.94
C ILE A 107 11.04 1.51 -26.30
N GLY A 108 10.13 0.53 -26.28
CA GLY A 108 9.54 -0.04 -27.49
C GLY A 108 8.75 0.99 -28.31
N GLU A 109 7.98 1.87 -27.66
CA GLU A 109 7.24 2.95 -28.32
C GLU A 109 8.20 3.93 -29.02
N VAL A 110 9.28 4.33 -28.36
CA VAL A 110 10.27 5.26 -28.94
C VAL A 110 10.99 4.63 -30.13
N HIS A 111 11.49 3.40 -29.98
CA HIS A 111 12.14 2.68 -31.09
C HIS A 111 11.15 2.46 -32.25
N GLY A 112 9.92 2.05 -31.97
CA GLY A 112 8.90 1.87 -33.01
C GLY A 112 8.57 3.15 -33.76
N LYS A 113 8.46 4.29 -33.06
CA LYS A 113 8.28 5.61 -33.69
C LYS A 113 9.48 5.97 -34.57
N ALA A 114 10.71 5.78 -34.08
CA ALA A 114 11.93 6.07 -34.84
C ALA A 114 12.04 5.20 -36.10
N GLU A 115 11.79 3.89 -35.99
CA GLU A 115 11.77 2.96 -37.12
C GLU A 115 10.71 3.35 -38.16
N MET A 116 9.49 3.65 -37.70
CA MET A 116 8.40 4.09 -38.58
C MET A 116 8.75 5.39 -39.31
N LEU A 117 9.26 6.40 -38.59
CA LEU A 117 9.66 7.67 -39.19
C LEU A 117 10.81 7.47 -40.20
N THR A 118 11.77 6.58 -39.91
CA THR A 118 12.85 6.21 -40.84
C THR A 118 12.29 5.62 -42.14
N GLN A 119 11.30 4.72 -42.05
CA GLN A 119 10.65 4.12 -43.21
C GLN A 119 9.91 5.16 -44.05
N LEU A 120 9.14 6.06 -43.40
CA LEU A 120 8.40 7.11 -44.09
C LEU A 120 9.32 8.12 -44.78
N LEU A 121 10.40 8.52 -44.11
CA LEU A 121 11.41 9.40 -44.69
C LEU A 121 12.08 8.74 -45.90
N SER A 122 12.45 7.47 -45.78
CA SER A 122 13.06 6.70 -46.89
C SER A 122 12.12 6.60 -48.09
N GLN A 123 10.82 6.38 -47.85
CA GLN A 123 9.82 6.31 -48.92
C GLN A 123 9.62 7.64 -49.63
N ARG A 124 9.69 8.77 -48.91
CA ARG A 124 9.44 10.08 -49.48
C ARG A 124 10.67 10.70 -50.16
N TYR A 125 11.83 10.57 -49.53
CA TYR A 125 13.05 11.27 -49.95
C TYR A 125 14.10 10.35 -50.58
N GLY A 126 13.88 9.03 -50.58
CA GLY A 126 14.84 8.05 -51.08
C GLY A 126 15.86 7.64 -50.02
N GLU A 127 17.09 7.30 -50.42
CA GLU A 127 18.14 6.92 -49.47
C GLU A 127 18.44 8.05 -48.48
N LEU A 128 18.38 7.72 -47.18
CA LEU A 128 18.62 8.68 -46.11
C LEU A 128 20.12 8.85 -45.86
N PRO A 129 20.63 10.09 -45.85
CA PRO A 129 22.02 10.37 -45.46
C PRO A 129 22.34 9.90 -44.04
N ASP A 130 23.61 9.58 -43.78
CA ASP A 130 24.07 9.07 -42.48
C ASP A 130 23.72 9.99 -41.30
N TRP A 131 23.74 11.30 -41.51
CA TRP A 131 23.40 12.27 -40.47
C TRP A 131 21.93 12.17 -40.02
N VAL A 132 21.02 11.77 -40.91
CA VAL A 132 19.61 11.55 -40.61
C VAL A 132 19.44 10.31 -39.74
N ASN A 133 20.10 9.21 -40.11
CA ASN A 133 20.08 7.97 -39.34
C ASN A 133 20.65 8.18 -37.93
N GLN A 134 21.73 8.95 -37.80
CA GLN A 134 22.29 9.32 -36.50
C GLN A 134 21.29 10.12 -35.67
N LYS A 135 20.64 11.14 -36.25
CA LYS A 135 19.61 11.93 -35.53
C LYS A 135 18.42 11.07 -35.07
N LEU A 136 17.92 10.19 -35.93
CA LEU A 136 16.79 9.30 -35.60
C LEU A 136 17.15 8.28 -34.51
N SER A 137 18.38 7.76 -34.52
CA SER A 137 18.85 6.81 -33.49
C SER A 137 19.02 7.44 -32.10
N ALA A 138 19.33 8.75 -32.04
CA ALA A 138 19.55 9.49 -30.80
C ALA A 138 18.34 10.36 -30.40
N ALA A 139 17.21 10.20 -31.10
CA ALA A 139 16.06 11.06 -30.95
C ALA A 139 15.33 10.84 -29.63
N THR A 140 14.89 11.95 -29.03
CA THR A 140 13.93 11.92 -27.91
C THR A 140 12.50 11.69 -28.43
N PRO A 141 11.57 11.20 -27.60
CA PRO A 141 10.16 11.05 -27.98
C PRO A 141 9.56 12.34 -28.54
N GLU A 142 9.89 13.48 -27.94
CA GLU A 142 9.37 14.80 -28.31
C GLU A 142 9.89 15.24 -29.68
N GLN A 143 11.16 14.96 -29.96
CA GLN A 143 11.76 15.20 -31.29
C GLN A 143 11.11 14.33 -32.35
N LEU A 144 10.89 13.04 -32.08
CA LEU A 144 10.20 12.15 -33.02
C LEU A 144 8.78 12.64 -33.33
N ASP A 145 8.04 13.13 -32.34
CA ASP A 145 6.69 13.66 -32.54
C ASP A 145 6.68 14.98 -33.33
N SER A 146 7.65 15.87 -33.06
CA SER A 146 7.84 17.11 -33.81
C SER A 146 8.18 16.83 -35.27
N TRP A 147 9.19 15.99 -35.52
CA TRP A 147 9.60 15.62 -36.88
C TRP A 147 8.50 14.87 -37.64
N SER A 148 7.74 14.00 -36.96
CA SER A 148 6.58 13.32 -37.56
C SER A 148 5.49 14.30 -37.98
N SER A 149 5.27 15.37 -37.21
CA SER A 149 4.30 16.41 -37.53
C SER A 149 4.76 17.28 -38.71
N ASN A 150 6.04 17.62 -38.73
CA ASN A 150 6.66 18.40 -39.80
C ASN A 150 6.87 17.60 -41.08
N LEU A 151 6.78 16.26 -41.01
CA LEU A 151 6.94 15.38 -42.15
C LEU A 151 6.06 15.87 -43.30
N PHE A 152 4.75 16.08 -43.11
CA PHE A 152 3.86 16.37 -44.25
C PHE A 152 3.99 17.78 -44.84
N SER A 153 4.59 18.73 -44.13
CA SER A 153 4.70 20.13 -44.54
C SER A 153 6.09 20.50 -45.08
N ALA A 154 7.14 19.81 -44.63
CA ALA A 154 8.50 20.09 -45.05
C ALA A 154 8.76 19.67 -46.50
N GLU A 155 9.53 20.48 -47.22
CA GLU A 155 9.96 20.21 -48.61
C GLU A 155 11.31 19.49 -48.68
N SER A 156 12.09 19.52 -47.59
CA SER A 156 13.40 18.85 -47.50
C SER A 156 13.65 18.23 -46.13
N LEU A 157 14.65 17.36 -46.05
CA LEU A 157 15.07 16.73 -44.79
C LEU A 157 15.55 17.79 -43.77
N GLU A 158 16.29 18.81 -44.23
CA GLU A 158 16.81 19.89 -43.38
C GLU A 158 15.68 20.60 -42.63
N GLN A 159 14.57 20.90 -43.31
CA GLN A 159 13.40 21.56 -42.70
C GLN A 159 12.72 20.69 -41.64
N ILE A 160 12.71 19.36 -41.81
CA ILE A 160 12.15 18.44 -40.80
C ILE A 160 12.97 18.50 -39.51
N PHE A 161 14.30 18.48 -39.64
CA PHE A 161 15.23 18.37 -38.52
C PHE A 161 15.73 19.72 -37.96
N GLU A 162 15.20 20.85 -38.42
CA GLU A 162 15.50 22.22 -37.95
C GLU A 162 14.75 22.62 -36.66
N SER A 163 13.67 21.92 -36.32
CA SER A 163 12.84 22.24 -35.14
C SER A 163 13.50 21.71 -33.86
N HIS A 164 13.88 22.63 -32.96
CA HIS A 164 14.50 22.37 -31.65
C HIS A 164 13.53 21.76 -30.64
#